data_AF-A0AAN5LE93-F1
#
_entry.id   AF-A0AAN5LE93-F1
#
_cell.length_a   1.000
_cell.length_b   1.000
_cell.length_c   1.000
_cell.angle_alpha   90.00
_cell.angle_beta   90.00
_cell.angle_gamma   90.00
#
_symmetry.space_group_name_H-M   'P 1'
#
loop_
_entity.id
_entity.type
_entity.pdbx_description
1 polymer ?
#
loop_
_entity_poly.entity_id
_entity_poly.type
_entity_poly.pdbx_seq_one_letter_code
_entity_poly.pdbx_strand_id
1 'polypeptide(L)'
;MQKTTRRQVSAAHDMDLLASRAAQWAYREQRPVTAAEIAAHFNLPVHTARRVIHAILHRVDGTRCTLEMHTTLNPDTGQKRPLKYFTVHYLPGEENRHG
;
A
#
# COMPACT_ATOMS: atom_id res chain seq x y z
N MET A 1 4.62 11.86 -34.99
CA MET A 1 5.10 11.62 -33.61
C MET A 1 3.92 11.26 -32.71
N GLN A 2 3.59 9.98 -32.55
CA GLN A 2 2.58 9.49 -31.58
C GLN A 2 2.98 8.09 -31.11
N LYS A 3 3.82 7.99 -30.07
CA LYS A 3 4.21 6.72 -29.44
C LYS A 3 4.11 6.73 -27.91
N THR A 4 3.44 7.72 -27.33
CA THR A 4 3.45 7.95 -25.87
C THR A 4 2.26 7.29 -25.16
N THR A 5 1.16 7.00 -25.87
CA THR A 5 -0.11 6.62 -25.25
C THR A 5 -0.19 5.17 -24.76
N ARG A 6 0.44 4.21 -25.45
CA ARG A 6 0.23 2.77 -25.18
C ARG A 6 1.01 2.25 -23.96
N ARG A 7 2.17 2.84 -23.64
CA ARG A 7 3.01 2.44 -22.51
C ARG A 7 2.50 2.96 -21.16
N GLN A 8 1.91 4.16 -21.12
CA GLN A 8 1.38 4.73 -19.88
C GLN A 8 0.14 3.99 -19.36
N VAL A 9 -0.73 3.51 -20.27
CA VAL A 9 -1.95 2.79 -19.88
C VAL A 9 -1.63 1.43 -19.24
N SER A 10 -0.64 0.70 -19.77
CA SER A 10 -0.21 -0.58 -19.17
C SER A 10 0.35 -0.38 -17.76
N ALA A 11 1.29 0.57 -17.59
CA ALA A 11 1.90 0.81 -16.29
C ALA A 11 0.91 1.32 -15.23
N ALA A 12 -0.11 2.10 -15.63
CA ALA A 12 -1.18 2.52 -14.73
C ALA A 12 -2.07 1.34 -14.30
N HIS A 13 -2.38 0.42 -15.24
CA HIS A 13 -3.15 -0.78 -14.97
C HIS A 13 -2.40 -1.77 -14.06
N ASP A 14 -1.09 -1.95 -14.28
CA ASP A 14 -0.21 -2.77 -13.44
C ASP A 14 -0.15 -2.22 -11.99
N MET A 15 -0.08 -0.89 -11.85
CA MET A 15 -0.09 -0.23 -10.54
C MET A 15 -1.42 -0.38 -9.81
N ASP A 16 -2.54 -0.33 -10.53
CA ASP A 16 -3.86 -0.52 -9.93
C ASP A 16 -4.07 -1.97 -9.46
N LEU A 17 -3.68 -2.96 -10.27
CA LEU A 17 -3.73 -4.36 -9.86
C LEU A 17 -2.86 -4.63 -8.63
N LEU A 18 -1.65 -4.06 -8.59
CA LEU A 18 -0.75 -4.16 -7.46
C LEU A 18 -1.33 -3.50 -6.20
N ALA A 19 -1.96 -2.34 -6.34
CA ALA A 19 -2.65 -1.66 -5.24
C ALA A 19 -3.82 -2.48 -4.69
N SER A 20 -4.60 -3.15 -5.55
CA SER A 20 -5.68 -4.04 -5.11
C SER A 20 -5.15 -5.22 -4.29
N ARG A 21 -4.09 -5.88 -4.77
CA ARG A 21 -3.48 -7.01 -4.07
C ARG A 21 -2.87 -6.59 -2.73
N ALA A 22 -2.18 -5.45 -2.71
CA ALA A 22 -1.59 -4.91 -1.49
C ALA A 22 -2.64 -4.49 -0.47
N ALA A 23 -3.75 -3.89 -0.89
CA ALA A 23 -4.86 -3.54 -0.01
C ALA A 23 -5.51 -4.79 0.61
N GLN A 24 -5.74 -5.83 -0.19
CA GLN A 24 -6.29 -7.10 0.30
C GLN A 24 -5.34 -7.78 1.29
N TRP A 25 -4.04 -7.83 0.98
CA TRP A 25 -3.06 -8.39 1.90
C TRP A 25 -3.01 -7.60 3.21
N ALA A 26 -2.89 -6.27 3.15
CA ALA A 26 -2.85 -5.41 4.33
C ALA A 26 -4.13 -5.50 5.19
N TYR A 27 -5.30 -5.68 4.57
CA TYR A 27 -6.55 -5.93 5.29
C TYR A 27 -6.52 -7.25 6.06
N ARG A 28 -5.98 -8.32 5.46
CA ARG A 28 -5.88 -9.66 6.07
C ARG A 28 -4.87 -9.74 7.20
N GLU A 29 -3.83 -8.90 7.18
CA GLU A 29 -2.84 -8.84 8.26
C GLU A 29 -3.45 -8.42 9.60
N GLN A 30 -4.63 -7.76 9.61
CA GLN A 30 -5.34 -7.31 10.82
C GLN A 30 -4.48 -6.49 11.80
N ARG A 31 -3.42 -5.87 11.28
CA ARG A 31 -2.48 -5.03 12.03
C ARG A 31 -1.93 -3.93 11.13
N PRO A 32 -1.39 -2.84 11.70
CA PRO A 32 -0.69 -1.83 10.92
C PRO A 32 0.57 -2.40 10.27
N VAL A 33 0.80 -2.07 8.99
CA VAL A 33 1.95 -2.52 8.20
C VAL A 33 2.74 -1.33 7.64
N THR A 34 4.02 -1.51 7.42
CA THR A 34 4.90 -0.48 6.88
C THR A 34 5.11 -0.65 5.38
N ALA A 35 5.58 0.41 4.71
CA ALA A 35 6.00 0.32 3.31
C ALA A 35 7.13 -0.71 3.08
N ALA A 36 7.97 -0.94 4.10
CA ALA A 36 9.04 -1.94 4.02
C ALA A 36 8.48 -3.37 4.04
N GLU A 37 7.44 -3.64 4.84
CA GLU A 37 6.77 -4.94 4.87
C GLU A 37 6.03 -5.23 3.57
N ILE A 38 5.32 -4.24 3.02
CA ILE A 38 4.70 -4.36 1.68
C ILE A 38 5.77 -4.63 0.62
N ALA A 39 6.91 -3.93 0.69
CA ALA A 39 8.02 -4.12 -0.23
C ALA A 39 8.59 -5.55 -0.16
N ALA A 40 8.79 -6.07 1.05
CA ALA A 40 9.27 -7.43 1.25
C ALA A 40 8.26 -8.47 0.75
N HIS A 41 6.97 -8.31 1.08
CA HIS A 41 5.92 -9.26 0.72
C HIS A 41 5.76 -9.38 -0.81
N PHE A 42 5.77 -8.26 -1.53
CA PHE A 42 5.57 -8.23 -2.98
C PHE A 42 6.87 -8.22 -3.78
N ASN A 43 8.02 -8.41 -3.12
CA ASN A 43 9.36 -8.35 -3.72
C ASN A 43 9.55 -7.13 -4.62
N LEU A 44 9.27 -5.94 -4.09
CA LEU A 44 9.32 -4.68 -4.82
C LEU A 44 10.15 -3.63 -4.09
N PRO A 45 10.68 -2.61 -4.80
CA PRO A 45 11.40 -1.53 -4.14
C PRO A 45 10.51 -0.76 -3.16
N VAL A 46 11.08 -0.34 -2.03
CA VAL A 46 10.34 0.44 -1.00
C VAL A 46 9.69 1.71 -1.56
N HIS A 47 10.33 2.37 -2.54
CA HIS A 47 9.73 3.53 -3.20
C HIS A 47 8.46 3.18 -3.99
N THR A 48 8.40 1.98 -4.60
CA THR A 48 7.19 1.46 -5.27
C THR A 48 6.12 1.11 -4.24
N ALA A 49 6.48 0.53 -3.10
CA ALA A 49 5.53 0.27 -2.01
C ALA A 49 4.85 1.55 -1.52
N ARG A 50 5.61 2.64 -1.39
CA ARG A 50 5.05 3.96 -1.05
C ARG A 50 4.06 4.43 -2.10
N ARG A 51 4.37 4.28 -3.40
CA ARG A 51 3.44 4.62 -4.49
C ARG A 51 2.17 3.77 -4.44
N VAL A 52 2.29 2.49 -4.08
CA VAL A 52 1.15 1.59 -3.87
C VAL A 52 0.27 2.09 -2.71
N ILE A 53 0.85 2.41 -1.55
CA ILE A 53 0.09 2.99 -0.42
C ILE A 53 -0.63 4.27 -0.86
N HIS A 54 0.05 5.17 -1.57
CA HIS A 54 -0.55 6.38 -2.09
C HIS A 54 -1.69 6.08 -3.07
N ALA A 55 -1.53 5.11 -3.97
CA ALA A 55 -2.58 4.70 -4.89
C ALA A 55 -3.82 4.22 -4.12
N ILE A 56 -3.65 3.40 -3.08
CA ILE A 56 -4.76 2.90 -2.24
C ILE A 56 -5.45 4.06 -1.49
N LEU A 57 -4.69 4.99 -0.91
CA LEU A 57 -5.24 6.16 -0.20
C LEU A 57 -6.10 7.06 -1.10
N HIS A 58 -5.80 7.11 -2.40
CA HIS A 58 -6.52 7.91 -3.38
C HIS A 58 -7.63 7.12 -4.10
N ARG A 59 -7.91 5.87 -3.71
CA ARG A 59 -9.00 5.10 -4.30
C ARG A 59 -10.35 5.68 -3.93
N VAL A 60 -11.23 5.70 -4.92
CA VAL A 60 -12.64 6.10 -4.79
C VAL A 60 -13.58 4.89 -4.80
N ASP A 61 -13.04 3.68 -4.66
CA ASP A 61 -13.77 2.40 -4.71
C ASP A 61 -14.48 2.05 -3.40
N GLY A 62 -14.33 2.87 -2.36
CA GLY A 62 -14.90 2.63 -1.02
C GLY A 62 -13.95 1.97 -0.03
N THR A 63 -12.70 1.68 -0.42
CA THR A 63 -11.65 1.24 0.52
C THR A 63 -11.43 2.26 1.62
N ARG A 64 -11.52 1.85 2.89
CA ARG A 64 -11.20 2.72 4.04
C ARG A 64 -9.86 2.33 4.62
N CYS A 65 -8.92 3.27 4.64
CA CYS A 65 -7.57 3.04 5.16
C CYS A 65 -7.03 4.28 5.87
N THR A 66 -6.03 4.09 6.73
CA THR A 66 -5.31 5.17 7.41
C THR A 66 -3.81 5.03 7.19
N LEU A 67 -3.11 6.17 7.23
CA LEU A 67 -1.67 6.23 7.21
C LEU A 67 -1.21 7.10 8.38
N GLU A 68 -0.73 6.46 9.44
CA GLU A 68 -0.33 7.12 10.69
C GLU A 68 1.19 7.22 10.77
N MET A 69 1.70 8.37 11.22
CA MET A 69 3.13 8.57 11.39
C MET A 69 3.49 8.44 12.87
N HIS A 70 4.33 7.45 13.19
CA HIS A 70 4.85 7.24 14.53
C HIS A 70 6.34 7.54 14.55
N THR A 71 6.83 8.06 15.67
CA THR A 71 8.27 8.23 15.87
C THR A 71 8.82 6.98 16.53
N THR A 72 9.58 6.20 15.77
CA THR A 72 10.22 4.97 16.26
C THR A 72 11.67 5.23 16.61
N LEU A 73 12.16 4.62 17.69
CA LEU A 73 13.57 4.66 18.04
C LEU A 73 14.31 3.58 17.24
N ASN A 74 15.35 3.94 16.51
CA ASN A 74 16.23 2.96 15.88
C ASN A 74 17.05 2.27 16.98
N PRO A 75 16.92 0.95 17.16
CA PRO A 75 17.60 0.23 18.24
C PRO A 75 19.13 0.28 18.13
N ASP A 76 19.68 0.34 16.91
CA ASP A 76 21.12 0.33 16.66
C ASP A 76 21.79 1.70 16.84
N THR A 77 21.05 2.78 16.57
CA THR A 77 21.61 4.15 16.57
C THR A 77 21.02 5.05 17.65
N GLY A 78 19.98 4.61 18.35
CA GLY A 78 19.23 5.42 19.30
C GLY A 78 18.44 6.58 18.67
N GLN A 79 18.53 6.78 17.36
CA GLN A 79 17.91 7.91 16.68
C GLN A 79 16.41 7.70 16.49
N LYS A 80 15.64 8.75 16.81
CA LYS A 80 14.22 8.84 16.47
C LYS A 80 14.06 9.00 14.97
N ARG A 81 13.31 8.10 14.33
CA ARG A 81 12.94 8.18 12.91
C ARG A 81 11.43 8.10 12.75
N PRO A 82 10.84 8.96 11.90
CA PRO A 82 9.43 8.84 11.57
C PRO A 82 9.22 7.59 10.72
N LEU A 83 8.31 6.73 11.14
CA LEU A 83 7.85 5.55 10.43
C LEU A 83 6.35 5.67 10.19
N LYS A 84 5.92 5.40 8.96
CA LYS A 84 4.51 5.44 8.58
C LYS A 84 3.93 4.04 8.62
N TYR A 85 2.85 3.88 9.36
CA TYR A 85 2.07 2.67 9.51
C TYR A 85 0.77 2.82 8.71
N PHE A 86 0.54 1.88 7.82
CA PHE A 86 -0.60 1.82 6.94
C PHE A 86 -1.56 0.73 7.44
N THR A 87 -2.84 1.06 7.53
CA THR A 87 -3.88 0.13 7.97
C THR A 87 -5.05 0.20 7.01
N VAL A 88 -5.55 -0.96 6.56
CA VAL A 88 -6.79 -1.06 5.80
C VAL A 88 -7.87 -1.55 6.74
N HIS A 89 -8.89 -0.72 6.96
CA HIS A 89 -10.00 -0.99 7.89
C HIS A 89 -11.17 -1.68 7.21
N TYR A 90 -11.38 -1.37 5.93
CA TYR A 90 -12.48 -1.92 5.15
C TYR A 90 -12.06 -2.05 3.68
N LEU A 91 -12.34 -3.22 3.11
CA LEU A 91 -12.13 -3.51 1.70
C LEU A 91 -13.48 -3.93 1.07
N PRO A 92 -14.02 -3.17 0.11
CA PRO A 92 -15.26 -3.52 -0.56
C PRO A 92 -15.12 -4.88 -1.29
N GLY A 93 -16.10 -5.77 -1.10
CA GLY A 93 -16.13 -7.09 -1.74
C GLY A 93 -15.50 -8.25 -0.95
N GLU A 94 -14.78 -7.99 0.15
CA GLU A 94 -14.36 -9.05 1.09
C GLU A 94 -15.40 -9.30 2.20
N GLU A 95 -16.47 -8.51 2.28
CA GLU A 95 -17.60 -8.67 3.23
C GLU A 95 -18.38 -9.99 3.05
N ASN A 96 -18.29 -10.61 1.86
CA ASN A 96 -19.05 -11.82 1.51
C ASN A 96 -18.39 -13.16 1.88
N ARG A 97 -17.36 -13.19 2.75
CA ARG A 97 -16.71 -14.44 3.19
C ARG A 97 -16.76 -14.73 4.69
N HIS A 98 -17.50 -13.94 5.45
CA HIS A 98 -17.79 -14.18 6.87
C HIS A 98 -19.30 -14.26 7.13
N GLY A 99 -20.04 -14.92 6.23
CA GLY A 99 -21.40 -15.41 6.50
C GLY A 99 -21.37 -16.81 7.09
#